data_AF-A0A7Y3M2H6-F1
#
_entry.id   AF-A0A7Y3M2H6-F1
#
_cell.length_a   1.000
_cell.length_b   1.000
_cell.length_c   1.000
_cell.angle_alpha   90.00
_cell.angle_beta   90.00
_cell.angle_gamma   90.00
#
_symmetry.space_group_name_H-M   'P 1'
#
loop_
_entity.id
_entity.type
_entity.pdbx_description
1 polymer ?
#
loop_
_entity_poly.entity_id
_entity_poly.type
_entity_poly.pdbx_seq_one_letter_code
_entity_poly.pdbx_strand_id
1 'polypeptide(L)'
;TLKTRNIKIYSKGGFKINTSVALTLNNFGSKSKDFFIDDLGVIGADDNDYFVPNLSTMVNFYPFLGEDFNIGGSFGISIPISGDENINGINFLFGPSMFFGSKSRLSVSGGLAYGPVKKLTNGLSEGDSTAFGSVDNFTKNVYDFGYYFGISFSLFDIN
;
A
#
# COMPACT_ATOMS: atom_id res chain seq x y z
N THR A 1 8.95 -56.85 -15.90
CA THR A 1 9.17 -55.40 -16.14
C THR A 1 8.44 -54.62 -15.06
N LEU A 2 9.17 -53.93 -14.19
CA LEU A 2 8.57 -53.12 -13.12
C LEU A 2 7.86 -51.90 -13.74
N LYS A 3 6.55 -51.80 -13.56
CA LYS A 3 5.76 -50.62 -13.95
C LYS A 3 5.74 -49.64 -12.78
N THR A 4 6.61 -48.65 -12.81
CA THR A 4 6.59 -47.55 -11.85
C THR A 4 5.44 -46.59 -12.19
N ARG A 5 4.49 -46.40 -11.28
CA ARG A 5 3.47 -45.35 -11.37
C ARG A 5 3.80 -44.25 -10.37
N ASN A 6 4.02 -43.03 -10.86
CA ASN A 6 4.12 -41.86 -10.01
C ASN A 6 2.70 -41.37 -9.68
N ILE A 7 2.30 -41.47 -8.42
CA ILE A 7 1.06 -40.91 -7.92
C ILE A 7 1.43 -39.65 -7.15
N LYS A 8 0.96 -38.47 -7.62
CA LYS A 8 1.10 -37.23 -6.87
C LYS A 8 0.15 -37.28 -5.68
N ILE A 9 0.70 -37.27 -4.47
CA ILE A 9 -0.07 -37.16 -3.24
C ILE A 9 -0.15 -35.68 -2.91
N TYR A 10 -1.35 -35.11 -2.98
CA TYR A 10 -1.61 -33.74 -2.57
C TYR A 10 -1.71 -33.71 -1.04
N SER A 11 -0.64 -33.28 -0.37
CA SER A 11 -0.71 -32.98 1.06
C SER A 11 -1.62 -31.76 1.24
N LYS A 12 -2.85 -31.98 1.70
CA LYS A 12 -3.75 -30.90 2.09
C LYS A 12 -3.42 -30.50 3.52
N GLY A 13 -3.01 -29.25 3.72
CA GLY A 13 -2.63 -28.71 5.02
C GLY A 13 -1.25 -28.05 5.01
N GLY A 14 -1.02 -27.16 5.97
CA GLY A 14 0.19 -26.36 6.09
C GLY A 14 -0.09 -24.86 5.93
N PHE A 15 0.76 -24.05 6.56
CA PHE A 15 0.70 -22.60 6.49
C PHE A 15 1.99 -22.12 5.81
N LYS A 16 1.86 -21.39 4.70
CA LYS A 16 3.00 -20.86 3.96
C LYS A 16 3.19 -19.39 4.32
N ILE A 17 4.42 -19.03 4.63
CA ILE A 17 4.87 -17.65 4.79
C ILE A 17 5.94 -17.41 3.75
N ASN A 18 5.84 -16.32 2.99
CA ASN A 18 6.87 -15.93 2.04
C ASN A 18 6.98 -14.41 1.94
N THR A 19 8.08 -13.94 1.36
CA THR A 19 8.34 -12.52 1.11
C THR A 19 8.28 -12.26 -0.39
N SER A 20 7.75 -11.10 -0.76
CA SER A 20 7.64 -10.63 -2.14
C SER A 20 7.93 -9.14 -2.23
N VAL A 21 8.25 -8.68 -3.45
CA VAL A 21 8.27 -7.26 -3.77
C VAL A 21 7.03 -6.94 -4.59
N ALA A 22 6.38 -5.83 -4.25
CA ALA A 22 5.12 -5.41 -4.85
C ALA A 22 5.21 -4.01 -5.41
N LEU A 23 4.50 -3.80 -6.51
CA LEU A 23 4.09 -2.48 -6.94
C LEU A 23 2.69 -2.26 -6.38
N THR A 24 2.53 -1.22 -5.56
CA THR A 24 1.25 -0.88 -4.95
C THR A 24 0.83 0.53 -5.34
N LEU A 25 -0.46 0.77 -5.34
CA LEU A 25 -1.08 2.06 -5.54
C LEU A 25 -1.79 2.39 -4.24
N ASN A 26 -1.37 3.46 -3.57
CA ASN A 26 -1.94 3.92 -2.32
C ASN A 26 -2.82 5.14 -2.58
N ASN A 27 -3.95 5.21 -1.91
CA ASN A 27 -4.88 6.33 -2.00
C ASN A 27 -5.46 6.63 -0.61
N PHE A 28 -5.38 7.89 -0.18
CA PHE A 28 -5.86 8.33 1.14
C PHE A 28 -7.20 9.08 1.06
N GLY A 29 -7.78 9.22 -0.12
CA GLY A 29 -9.01 9.94 -0.39
C GLY A 29 -8.95 11.39 0.09
N SER A 30 -10.10 11.92 0.52
CA SER A 30 -10.28 13.28 1.03
C SER A 30 -9.45 13.65 2.27
N LYS A 31 -8.64 12.71 2.78
CA LYS A 31 -7.69 12.96 3.88
C LYS A 31 -6.34 13.47 3.37
N SER A 32 -6.05 13.24 2.10
CA SER A 32 -4.91 13.83 1.40
C SER A 32 -5.39 15.10 0.72
N LYS A 33 -4.80 16.24 1.09
CA LYS A 33 -5.17 17.55 0.57
C LYS A 33 -3.93 18.36 0.21
N ASP A 34 -4.02 19.06 -0.91
CA ASP A 34 -3.02 20.02 -1.34
C ASP A 34 -3.50 21.41 -0.94
N PHE A 35 -2.84 21.99 0.06
CA PHE A 35 -3.17 23.31 0.58
C PHE A 35 -2.45 24.39 -0.22
N PHE A 36 -3.17 25.45 -0.57
CA PHE A 36 -2.65 26.64 -1.27
C PHE A 36 -3.21 27.92 -0.62
N ILE A 37 -2.57 29.06 -0.88
CA ILE A 37 -3.07 30.38 -0.49
C ILE A 37 -3.47 31.11 -1.78
N ASP A 38 -4.73 31.53 -1.85
CA ASP A 38 -5.23 32.34 -2.96
C ASP A 38 -4.70 33.79 -2.87
N ASP A 39 -4.78 34.55 -3.97
CA ASP A 39 -4.31 35.95 -4.07
C ASP A 39 -4.99 36.88 -3.04
N LEU A 40 -6.15 36.47 -2.51
CA LEU A 40 -6.89 37.15 -1.45
C LEU A 40 -6.44 36.78 -0.03
N GLY A 41 -5.39 35.96 0.12
CA GLY A 41 -4.85 35.51 1.42
C GLY A 41 -5.71 34.45 2.10
N VAL A 42 -6.59 33.76 1.37
CA VAL A 42 -7.49 32.72 1.90
C VAL A 42 -6.86 31.34 1.69
N ILE A 43 -6.94 30.47 2.70
CA ILE A 43 -6.48 29.09 2.59
C ILE A 43 -7.46 28.27 1.75
N GLY A 44 -7.01 27.84 0.58
CA GLY A 44 -7.67 26.83 -0.24
C GLY A 44 -7.11 25.43 0.03
N ALA A 45 -7.92 24.43 -0.26
CA ALA A 45 -7.48 23.03 -0.28
C ALA A 45 -8.13 22.31 -1.45
N ASP A 46 -7.30 21.62 -2.23
CA ASP A 46 -7.76 20.70 -3.26
C ASP A 46 -7.64 19.27 -2.75
N ASP A 47 -8.66 18.45 -3.02
CA ASP A 47 -8.64 17.03 -2.68
C ASP A 47 -7.59 16.31 -3.56
N ASN A 48 -6.62 15.68 -2.90
CA ASN A 48 -5.53 14.95 -3.55
C ASN A 48 -5.86 13.44 -3.54
N ASP A 49 -6.87 13.08 -4.32
CA ASP A 49 -7.41 11.73 -4.47
C ASP A 49 -6.60 10.85 -5.44
N TYR A 50 -5.36 11.23 -5.77
CA TYR A 50 -4.56 10.49 -6.74
C TYR A 50 -4.04 9.17 -6.16
N PHE A 51 -3.95 8.16 -7.04
CA PHE A 51 -3.26 6.92 -6.71
C PHE A 51 -1.76 7.11 -6.83
N VAL A 52 -1.06 7.02 -5.71
CA VAL A 52 0.40 7.17 -5.64
C VAL A 52 1.06 5.80 -5.83
N PRO A 53 1.85 5.59 -6.90
CA PRO A 53 2.59 4.36 -7.10
C PRO A 53 3.71 4.24 -6.06
N ASN A 54 3.82 3.04 -5.50
CA ASN A 54 4.68 2.69 -4.39
C ASN A 54 5.43 1.40 -4.72
N LEU A 55 6.69 1.35 -4.31
CA LEU A 55 7.46 0.11 -4.27
C LEU A 55 7.39 -0.46 -2.85
N SER A 56 7.01 -1.73 -2.73
CA SER A 56 6.70 -2.36 -1.45
C SER A 56 7.42 -3.67 -1.25
N THR A 57 7.66 -4.00 0.00
CA THR A 57 8.09 -5.31 0.45
C THR A 57 6.96 -5.92 1.27
N MET A 58 6.47 -7.08 0.85
CA MET A 58 5.28 -7.73 1.44
C MET A 58 5.66 -9.09 2.02
N VAL A 59 5.20 -9.36 3.23
CA VAL A 59 5.14 -10.69 3.83
C VAL A 59 3.74 -11.24 3.63
N ASN A 60 3.67 -12.41 3.01
CA ASN A 60 2.45 -13.09 2.61
C ASN A 60 2.23 -14.30 3.50
N PHE A 61 1.00 -14.52 3.93
CA PHE A 61 0.64 -15.64 4.80
C PHE A 61 -0.69 -16.26 4.37
N TYR A 62 -0.68 -17.57 4.10
CA TYR A 62 -1.87 -18.28 3.64
C TYR A 62 -1.83 -19.78 3.99
N PRO A 63 -3.00 -20.39 4.29
CA PRO A 63 -3.12 -21.84 4.31
C PRO A 63 -2.96 -22.41 2.89
N PHE A 64 -2.34 -23.59 2.78
CA PHE A 64 -2.22 -24.29 1.50
C PHE A 64 -3.56 -24.96 1.14
N LEU A 65 -4.33 -24.29 0.29
CA LEU A 65 -5.67 -24.69 -0.18
C LEU A 65 -5.58 -25.51 -1.48
N GLY A 66 -4.67 -25.15 -2.38
CA GLY A 66 -4.46 -25.81 -3.66
C GLY A 66 -3.14 -25.43 -4.32
N GLU A 67 -2.75 -26.15 -5.37
CA GLU A 67 -1.50 -25.84 -6.09
C GLU A 67 -1.61 -24.50 -6.80
N ASP A 68 -2.69 -24.23 -7.54
CA ASP A 68 -2.75 -23.08 -8.45
C ASP A 68 -3.35 -21.81 -7.83
N PHE A 69 -4.05 -21.93 -6.72
CA PHE A 69 -4.77 -20.82 -6.12
C PHE A 69 -4.82 -20.93 -4.60
N ASN A 70 -4.39 -19.87 -3.92
CA ASN A 70 -4.49 -19.75 -2.46
C ASN A 70 -5.00 -18.36 -2.09
N ILE A 71 -5.70 -18.26 -0.96
CA ILE A 71 -6.16 -17.00 -0.38
C ILE A 71 -5.59 -16.89 1.02
N GLY A 72 -5.16 -15.69 1.39
CA GLY A 72 -4.75 -15.37 2.75
C GLY A 72 -4.65 -13.86 2.94
N GLY A 73 -3.60 -13.44 3.62
CA GLY A 73 -3.31 -12.02 3.83
C GLY A 73 -1.87 -11.67 3.54
N SER A 74 -1.63 -10.37 3.47
CA SER A 74 -0.30 -9.80 3.38
C SER A 74 -0.19 -8.57 4.28
N PHE A 75 0.99 -8.42 4.86
CA PHE A 75 1.40 -7.17 5.50
C PHE A 75 2.70 -6.70 4.87
N GLY A 76 2.92 -5.40 4.77
CA GLY A 76 4.11 -4.88 4.13
C GLY A 76 4.41 -3.43 4.46
N ILE A 77 5.55 -3.01 3.95
CA ILE A 77 6.00 -1.61 4.00
C ILE A 77 6.20 -1.13 2.56
N SER A 78 5.84 0.11 2.28
CA SER A 78 6.03 0.70 0.96
C SER A 78 6.58 2.11 1.01
N ILE A 79 7.26 2.48 -0.07
CA ILE A 79 7.83 3.80 -0.28
C ILE A 79 7.28 4.33 -1.61
N PRO A 80 6.76 5.56 -1.64
CA PRO A 80 6.27 6.16 -2.88
C PRO A 80 7.43 6.31 -3.88
N ILE A 81 7.21 5.91 -5.12
CA ILE A 81 8.18 6.06 -6.23
C ILE A 81 7.82 7.21 -7.17
N SER A 82 6.62 7.75 -7.04
CA SER A 82 6.16 8.94 -7.75
C SER A 82 5.19 9.66 -6.85
N GLY A 83 5.49 10.90 -6.48
CA GLY A 83 4.70 11.67 -5.54
C GLY A 83 5.39 12.99 -5.26
N ASP A 84 4.60 14.00 -4.90
CA ASP A 84 5.09 15.34 -4.58
C ASP A 84 6.22 15.29 -3.54
N GLU A 85 7.23 16.14 -3.73
CA GLU A 85 8.50 16.16 -2.96
C GLU A 85 8.30 16.32 -1.44
N ASN A 86 7.08 16.66 -1.01
CA ASN A 86 6.71 17.04 0.35
C ASN A 86 6.14 15.90 1.22
N ILE A 87 5.75 14.76 0.64
CA ILE A 87 5.17 13.62 1.39
C ILE A 87 6.11 12.40 1.29
N ASN A 88 7.28 12.53 1.92
CA ASN A 88 8.25 11.46 2.03
C ASN A 88 8.01 10.67 3.33
N GLY A 89 7.59 9.41 3.21
CA GLY A 89 7.51 8.51 4.37
C GLY A 89 7.15 7.08 4.00
N ILE A 90 7.28 6.20 4.99
CA ILE A 90 6.98 4.77 4.87
C ILE A 90 5.47 4.57 5.06
N ASN A 91 4.85 3.85 4.14
CA ASN A 91 3.47 3.40 4.26
C ASN A 91 3.44 1.96 4.77
N PHE A 92 2.55 1.68 5.72
CA PHE A 92 2.26 0.32 6.18
C PHE A 92 1.05 -0.22 5.45
N LEU A 93 1.16 -1.43 4.92
CA LEU A 93 0.13 -2.07 4.11
C LEU A 93 -0.38 -3.31 4.82
N PHE A 94 -1.69 -3.49 4.87
CA PHE A 94 -2.30 -4.68 5.43
C PHE A 94 -3.60 -5.03 4.71
N GLY A 95 -3.72 -6.27 4.22
CA GLY A 95 -4.96 -6.66 3.57
C GLY A 95 -5.03 -8.12 3.15
N PRO A 96 -6.20 -8.57 2.67
CA PRO A 96 -6.35 -9.85 1.99
C PRO A 96 -5.53 -9.92 0.71
N SER A 97 -5.12 -11.15 0.39
CA SER A 97 -4.29 -11.43 -0.78
C SER A 97 -4.69 -12.74 -1.45
N MET A 98 -4.62 -12.73 -2.78
CA MET A 98 -4.81 -13.90 -3.63
C MET A 98 -3.47 -14.28 -4.26
N PHE A 99 -3.15 -15.56 -4.24
CA PHE A 99 -1.89 -16.12 -4.67
C PHE A 99 -2.12 -17.08 -5.83
N PHE A 100 -1.44 -16.84 -6.95
CA PHE A 100 -1.65 -17.57 -8.20
C PHE A 100 -0.41 -18.37 -8.61
N GLY A 101 -0.67 -19.60 -9.06
CA GLY A 101 0.28 -20.58 -9.58
C GLY A 101 0.84 -21.52 -8.52
N SER A 102 1.35 -22.67 -8.99
CA SER A 102 1.95 -23.76 -8.20
C SER A 102 3.06 -23.35 -7.22
N LYS A 103 3.69 -22.20 -7.45
CA LYS A 103 4.71 -21.60 -6.58
C LYS A 103 4.32 -20.24 -6.01
N SER A 104 3.09 -19.78 -6.27
CA SER A 104 2.57 -18.48 -5.82
C SER A 104 3.49 -17.32 -6.19
N ARG A 105 3.98 -17.34 -7.44
CA ARG A 105 4.93 -16.35 -7.95
C ARG A 105 4.31 -14.99 -8.17
N LEU A 106 2.99 -14.97 -8.39
CA LEU A 106 2.20 -13.77 -8.58
C LEU A 106 1.15 -13.71 -7.47
N SER A 107 1.05 -12.57 -6.80
CA SER A 107 -0.03 -12.29 -5.87
C SER A 107 -0.65 -10.93 -6.13
N VAL A 108 -1.93 -10.85 -5.85
CA VAL A 108 -2.69 -9.60 -5.87
C VAL A 108 -3.19 -9.37 -4.46
N SER A 109 -2.95 -8.18 -3.93
CA SER A 109 -3.34 -7.79 -2.59
C SER A 109 -4.02 -6.43 -2.59
N GLY A 110 -4.86 -6.21 -1.60
CA GLY A 110 -5.49 -4.91 -1.41
C GLY A 110 -6.08 -4.80 -0.03
N GLY A 111 -6.20 -3.59 0.50
CA GLY A 111 -6.67 -3.39 1.85
C GLY A 111 -6.35 -2.01 2.37
N LEU A 112 -5.90 -1.95 3.61
CA LEU A 112 -5.62 -0.71 4.32
C LEU A 112 -4.17 -0.28 4.12
N ALA A 113 -4.00 1.00 3.81
CA ALA A 113 -2.72 1.70 3.87
C ALA A 113 -2.70 2.61 5.09
N TYR A 114 -1.58 2.70 5.77
CA TYR A 114 -1.37 3.67 6.86
C TYR A 114 -0.07 4.43 6.60
N GLY A 115 -0.18 5.73 6.37
CA GLY A 115 0.91 6.51 5.83
C GLY A 115 0.76 8.01 6.05
N PRO A 116 1.80 8.80 5.74
CA PRO A 116 1.77 10.24 5.93
C PRO A 116 0.81 10.95 4.95
N VAL A 117 0.00 11.86 5.47
CA VAL A 117 -0.83 12.82 4.73
C VAL A 117 -0.54 14.24 5.22
N LYS A 118 -0.62 15.24 4.34
CA LYS A 118 -0.43 16.65 4.69
C LYS A 118 -1.69 17.18 5.42
N LYS A 119 -1.52 17.83 6.57
CA LYS A 119 -2.61 18.49 7.32
C LYS A 119 -2.21 19.89 7.76
N LEU A 120 -3.18 20.81 7.82
CA LEU A 120 -3.01 22.14 8.39
C LEU A 120 -2.74 22.06 9.90
N THR A 121 -1.87 22.93 10.39
CA THR A 121 -1.52 23.08 11.81
C THR A 121 -2.05 24.39 12.38
N ASN A 122 -1.86 24.61 13.68
CA ASN A 122 -2.21 25.85 14.38
C ASN A 122 -3.72 26.19 14.43
N GLY A 123 -4.59 25.18 14.27
CA GLY A 123 -6.05 25.35 14.33
C GLY A 123 -6.66 26.01 13.10
N LEU A 124 -5.86 26.23 12.05
CA LEU A 124 -6.29 26.79 10.78
C LEU A 124 -7.17 25.78 10.04
N SER A 125 -8.28 26.29 9.51
CA SER A 125 -9.22 25.54 8.68
C SER A 125 -9.26 26.12 7.26
N GLU A 126 -9.74 25.29 6.33
CA GLU A 126 -10.03 25.72 4.97
C GLU A 126 -11.01 26.91 5.00
N GLY A 127 -10.70 27.97 4.26
CA GLY A 127 -11.50 29.20 4.23
C GLY A 127 -11.07 30.28 5.23
N ASP A 128 -10.10 30.02 6.11
CA ASP A 128 -9.55 31.06 6.99
C ASP A 128 -8.70 32.07 6.20
N SER A 129 -8.77 33.36 6.57
CA SER A 129 -7.90 34.40 6.02
C SER A 129 -6.59 34.46 6.80
N THR A 130 -5.45 34.45 6.11
CA THR A 130 -4.12 34.54 6.73
C THR A 130 -3.34 35.72 6.15
N ALA A 131 -2.46 36.30 6.97
CA ALA A 131 -1.53 37.34 6.53
C ALA A 131 -0.20 36.76 5.99
N PHE A 132 -0.10 35.43 5.85
CA PHE A 132 1.14 34.74 5.50
C PHE A 132 1.20 34.45 4.00
N GLY A 133 2.40 34.49 3.42
CA GLY A 133 2.64 34.26 1.99
C GLY A 133 3.04 32.83 1.59
N SER A 134 3.04 31.86 2.52
CA SER A 134 3.36 30.46 2.22
C SER A 134 2.67 29.48 3.18
N VAL A 135 2.26 28.35 2.63
CA VAL A 135 1.57 27.23 3.29
C VAL A 135 2.54 26.29 4.02
N ASP A 136 3.82 26.31 3.68
CA ASP A 136 4.81 25.35 4.20
C ASP A 136 5.07 25.51 5.70
N ASN A 137 4.87 26.72 6.24
CA ASN A 137 4.99 27.00 7.67
C ASN A 137 3.81 26.47 8.51
N PHE A 138 2.70 26.09 7.87
CA PHE A 138 1.45 25.72 8.53
C PHE A 138 0.93 24.34 8.13
N THR A 139 1.76 23.53 7.48
CA THR A 139 1.41 22.16 7.12
C THR A 139 2.36 21.16 7.77
N LYS A 140 1.82 20.03 8.20
CA LYS A 140 2.57 18.95 8.83
C LYS A 140 2.10 17.61 8.30
N ASN A 141 3.06 16.70 8.12
CA ASN A 141 2.78 15.32 7.78
C ASN A 141 2.29 14.56 9.03
N VAL A 142 1.07 14.05 8.97
CA VAL A 142 0.43 13.24 10.02
C VAL A 142 0.08 11.89 9.41
N TYR A 143 0.19 10.81 10.18
CA TYR A 143 -0.22 9.50 9.67
C TYR A 143 -1.74 9.35 9.67
N ASP A 144 -2.28 8.82 8.58
CA ASP A 144 -3.70 8.50 8.47
C ASP A 144 -3.90 7.23 7.65
N PHE A 145 -5.13 6.70 7.71
CA PHE A 145 -5.55 5.50 7.01
C PHE A 145 -6.09 5.82 5.62
N GLY A 146 -5.67 5.03 4.65
CA GLY A 146 -6.17 4.98 3.29
C GLY A 146 -6.35 3.54 2.82
N TYR A 147 -6.43 3.37 1.50
CA TYR A 147 -6.54 2.08 0.84
C TYR A 147 -5.35 1.84 -0.07
N TYR A 148 -5.02 0.57 -0.29
CA TYR A 148 -4.06 0.19 -1.32
C TYR A 148 -4.56 -0.95 -2.18
N PHE A 149 -4.00 -1.02 -3.38
CA PHE A 149 -4.09 -2.15 -4.28
C PHE A 149 -2.68 -2.47 -4.79
N GLY A 150 -2.31 -3.74 -4.90
CA GLY A 150 -0.96 -4.13 -5.25
C GLY A 150 -0.86 -5.44 -6.00
N ILE A 151 0.18 -5.52 -6.84
CA ILE A 151 0.62 -6.74 -7.50
C ILE A 151 2.03 -7.04 -6.99
N SER A 152 2.23 -8.24 -6.49
CA SER A 152 3.52 -8.66 -5.95
C SER A 152 4.07 -9.91 -6.62
N PHE A 153 5.39 -9.95 -6.69
CA PHE A 153 6.16 -11.04 -7.26
C PHE A 153 7.05 -11.66 -6.18
N SER A 154 6.93 -12.98 -6.00
CA SER A 154 7.80 -13.69 -5.06
C SER A 154 9.22 -13.75 -5.62
N LEU A 155 10.20 -13.22 -4.88
CA LEU A 155 11.59 -13.11 -5.33
C LEU A 155 12.39 -14.41 -5.09
N PHE A 156 12.02 -15.20 -4.08
CA PHE A 156 12.76 -16.41 -3.69
C PHE A 156 11.81 -17.46 -3.09
N ASP A 157 11.81 -18.68 -3.63
CA ASP A 157 11.41 -19.87 -2.86
C ASP A 157 12.68 -20.29 -2.09
N ILE A 158 12.74 -20.04 -0.78
CA ILE A 158 13.80 -20.61 0.06
C ILE A 158 13.47 -22.10 0.17
N ASN A 159 14.32 -22.93 -0.43
CA ASN A 159 14.20 -24.39 -0.49
C ASN A 159 15.04 -25.02 0.62
#